data_AF-A0A493T2I8-F1
#
_entry.id   AF-A0A493T2I8-F1
#
_cell.length_a   1.000
_cell.length_b   1.000
_cell.length_c   1.000
_cell.angle_alpha   90.00
_cell.angle_beta   90.00
_cell.angle_gamma   90.00
#
_symmetry.space_group_name_H-M   'P 1'
#
loop_
_entity.id
_entity.type
_entity.pdbx_description
1 polymer ?
#
loop_
_entity_poly.entity_id
_entity_poly.type
_entity_poly.pdbx_seq_one_letter_code
_entity_poly.pdbx_strand_id
1 'polypeptide(L)' 'IQKLGAEVFEKVYTYLKQAREQKASEEEIRRYLEKMVSRASDCFEVDQLLYFEEQLQDSEAHLQL' A
#
# COMPACT_ATOMS: atom_id res chain seq x y z
N ILE A 1 5.95 20.41 3.66
CA ILE A 1 5.84 18.96 3.40
C ILE A 1 4.81 18.82 2.29
N GLN A 2 5.24 18.57 1.05
CA GLN A 2 4.32 18.27 -0.06
C GLN A 2 3.83 16.84 0.15
N LYS A 3 2.65 16.70 0.76
CA LYS A 3 1.94 15.43 0.82
C LYS A 3 1.59 15.01 -0.60
N LEU A 4 1.59 13.70 -0.85
CA LEU A 4 1.11 13.14 -2.10
C LEU A 4 -0.25 13.77 -2.44
N GLY A 5 -0.44 14.23 -3.68
CA GLY A 5 -1.75 14.70 -4.11
C GLY A 5 -2.74 13.55 -3.85
N ALA A 6 -3.86 13.82 -3.18
CA ALA A 6 -4.80 12.79 -2.74
C ALA A 6 -5.15 11.78 -3.84
N GLU A 7 -5.18 12.25 -5.09
CA GLU A 7 -5.42 11.45 -6.29
C GLU A 7 -4.32 10.41 -6.60
N VAL A 8 -3.05 10.74 -6.38
CA VAL A 8 -1.93 9.80 -6.58
C VAL A 8 -1.90 8.79 -5.43
N PHE A 9 -2.16 9.26 -4.21
CA PHE A 9 -2.27 8.42 -3.03
C PHE A 9 -3.34 7.34 -3.21
N GLU A 10 -4.55 7.74 -3.61
CA GLU A 10 -5.68 6.84 -3.80
C GLU A 10 -5.42 5.80 -4.91
N LYS A 11 -4.81 6.21 -6.03
CA LYS A 11 -4.45 5.30 -7.12
C LYS A 11 -3.41 4.26 -6.67
N VAL A 12 -2.39 4.69 -5.94
CA VAL A 12 -1.33 3.80 -5.43
C VAL A 12 -1.89 2.85 -4.37
N TYR A 13 -2.68 3.35 -3.42
CA TYR A 13 -3.32 2.55 -2.38
C TYR A 13 -4.28 1.51 -2.97
N THR A 14 -5.13 1.90 -3.91
CA THR A 14 -6.07 0.98 -4.58
C THR A 14 -5.32 -0.13 -5.31
N TYR A 15 -4.25 0.22 -6.03
CA TYR A 15 -3.42 -0.77 -6.72
C TYR A 15 -2.74 -1.73 -5.74
N LEU A 16 -2.11 -1.22 -4.69
CA LEU A 16 -1.42 -2.04 -3.70
C LEU A 16 -2.36 -2.99 -2.95
N LYS A 17 -3.56 -2.50 -2.61
CA LYS A 17 -4.61 -3.32 -2.01
C LYS A 17 -5.01 -4.48 -2.93
N GLN A 18 -5.26 -4.19 -4.20
CA GLN A 18 -5.56 -5.22 -5.21
C GLN A 18 -4.39 -6.17 -5.45
N ALA A 19 -3.16 -5.65 -5.45
CA ALA A 19 -1.94 -6.44 -5.60
C ALA A 19 -1.77 -7.42 -4.43
N ARG A 20 -2.06 -7.00 -3.19
CA ARG A 20 -2.08 -7.86 -2.01
C ARG A 20 -3.17 -8.94 -2.07
N GLU A 21 -4.39 -8.57 -2.44
CA GLU A 21 -5.49 -9.54 -2.64
C GLU A 21 -5.13 -10.60 -3.69
N GLN A 22 -4.43 -10.21 -4.74
CA GLN A 22 -3.96 -11.09 -5.81
C GLN A 22 -2.64 -11.80 -5.47
N LYS A 23 -2.03 -11.55 -4.30
CA LYS A 23 -0.69 -12.00 -3.92
C LYS A 23 0.36 -11.71 -5.00
N ALA A 24 0.25 -10.54 -5.62
CA ALA A 24 1.22 -10.06 -6.59
C ALA A 24 2.61 -9.96 -5.96
N SER A 25 3.63 -10.21 -6.77
CA SER A 25 5.00 -10.20 -6.29
C SER A 25 5.44 -8.78 -5.94
N GLU A 26 6.28 -8.65 -4.92
CA GLU A 26 6.84 -7.35 -4.49
C GLU A 26 7.58 -6.63 -5.64
N GLU A 27 8.17 -7.37 -6.57
CA GLU A 27 8.78 -6.81 -7.78
C GLU A 27 7.77 -6.14 -8.73
N GLU A 28 6.58 -6.73 -8.91
CA GLU A 28 5.53 -6.13 -9.76
C GLU A 28 4.98 -4.87 -9.11
N ILE A 29 4.76 -4.93 -7.80
CA ILE A 29 4.36 -3.81 -6.96
C ILE A 29 5.37 -2.67 -7.08
N ARG A 30 6.66 -2.96 -6.88
CA ARG A 30 7.75 -1.98 -6.97
C ARG A 30 7.83 -1.34 -8.35
N ARG A 31 7.74 -2.13 -9.43
CA ARG A 31 7.77 -1.61 -10.81
C ARG A 31 6.57 -0.71 -11.14
N TYR A 32 5.40 -1.00 -10.58
CA TYR A 32 4.22 -0.18 -10.77
C TYR A 32 4.33 1.14 -9.99
N LEU A 33 4.81 1.07 -8.76
CA LEU A 33 5.07 2.21 -7.90
C LEU A 33 6.11 3.16 -8.52
N GLU A 34 7.23 2.64 -9.04
CA GLU A 34 8.25 3.44 -9.73
C GLU A 34 7.69 4.23 -10.92
N LYS A 35 6.64 3.72 -11.58
CA LYS A 35 5.96 4.42 -12.68
C LYS A 35 4.97 5.48 -12.21
N MET A 36 4.41 5.33 -11.01
CA MET A 36 3.34 6.18 -10.48
C MET A 36 3.84 7.29 -9.55
N VAL A 37 4.89 7.04 -8.79
CA VAL A 37 5.47 7.98 -7.82
C VAL A 37 6.92 8.26 -8.15
N SER A 38 7.22 9.52 -8.49
CA SER A 38 8.60 9.98 -8.72
C SER A 38 9.40 10.13 -7.43
N ARG A 39 8.78 10.02 -6.25
CA ARG A 39 9.44 10.18 -4.95
C ARG A 39 9.14 8.97 -4.06
N ALA A 40 10.21 8.35 -3.56
CA ALA A 40 10.12 7.20 -2.65
C ALA A 40 9.37 7.51 -1.34
N SER A 41 9.29 8.78 -0.93
CA SER A 41 8.53 9.24 0.25
C SER A 41 7.04 8.89 0.16
N ASP A 42 6.52 8.85 -1.06
CA ASP A 42 5.09 8.72 -1.33
C ASP A 42 4.66 7.25 -1.24
N CYS A 43 5.57 6.34 -1.58
CA CYS A 43 5.41 4.90 -1.38
C CYS A 43 5.37 4.55 0.11
N PHE A 44 6.24 5.18 0.91
CA PHE A 44 6.37 4.90 2.33
C PHE A 44 5.08 5.15 3.12
N GLU A 45 4.37 6.25 2.84
CA GLU A 45 3.08 6.53 3.51
C GLU A 45 2.02 5.48 3.18
N VAL A 46 2.00 4.95 1.95
CA VAL A 46 1.03 3.95 1.52
C VAL A 46 1.37 2.56 2.07
N ASP A 47 2.65 2.17 2.03
CA ASP A 47 3.12 0.92 2.63
C ASP A 47 2.85 0.89 4.13
N GLN A 48 3.07 2.02 4.82
CA GLN A 48 2.79 2.15 6.24
C GLN A 48 1.28 1.96 6.53
N LEU A 49 0.39 2.53 5.71
CA LEU A 49 -1.05 2.36 5.85
C LEU A 49 -1.50 0.91 5.65
N LEU A 50 -0.97 0.24 4.62
CA LEU A 50 -1.29 -1.16 4.34
C LEU A 50 -0.78 -2.11 5.43
N TYR A 51 0.40 -1.82 5.98
CA TYR A 51 0.93 -2.56 7.12
C TYR A 51 0.01 -2.47 8.34
N PHE A 52 -0.52 -1.27 8.63
CA PHE A 52 -1.48 -1.10 9.71
C PHE A 52 -2.79 -1.83 9.46
N GLU A 53 -3.31 -1.83 8.22
CA GLU A 53 -4.52 -2.57 7.87
C GLU A 53 -4.34 -4.09 8.00
N GLU A 54 -3.19 -4.61 7.58
CA GLU A 54 -2.85 -6.03 7.69
C GLU A 54 -2.66 -6.43 9.15
N GLN A 55 -1.97 -5.62 9.95
CA GLN A 55 -1.89 -5.84 11.39
C GLN A 55 -3.26 -5.79 12.08
N LEU A 56 -4.16 -4.90 11.64
CA LEU A 56 -5.53 -4.84 12.15
C LEU A 56 -6.32 -6.09 11.77
N GLN A 57 -6.23 -6.55 10.52
CA GLN A 57 -6.89 -7.79 10.08
C GLN A 57 -6.32 -9.03 10.80
N ASP A 58 -5.00 -9.14 10.93
CA ASP A 58 -4.36 -10.24 11.66
C ASP A 58 -4.72 -10.18 13.16
N SER A 59 -4.77 -8.98 13.75
CA SER A 59 -5.18 -8.81 15.15
C SER A 59 -6.66 -9.11 15.36
N GLU A 60 -7.55 -8.81 14.42
CA GLU A 60 -8.97 -9.23 14.46
C GLU A 60 -9.11 -10.75 14.32
N ALA A 61 -8.31 -11.37 13.46
CA ALA A 61 -8.29 -12.83 13.31
C ALA A 61 -7.84 -13.54 14.60
N HIS A 62 -6.95 -12.92 15.38
CA HIS A 62 -6.49 -13.45 16.67
C HIS A 62 -7.51 -13.29 17.81
N LEU A 63 -8.52 -12.44 17.68
CA LEU A 63 -9.58 -12.23 18.69
C LEU A 63 -10.82 -13.10 18.51
N GLN A 64 -10.86 -13.97 17.48
CA GLN A 64 -11.94 -14.95 17.25
C GLN A 64 -11.66 -16.35 17.84
N LEU A 65 -10.93 -16.43 18.97
CA LEU A 65 -10.78 -17.65 19.78
C LEU A 65 -11.77 -17.65 20.95
#